data_AF-A0A2H0TCH6-F1
#
_entry.id   AF-A0A2H0TCH6-F1
#
_cell.length_a   1.000
_cell.length_b   1.000
_cell.length_c   1.000
_cell.angle_alpha   90.00
_cell.angle_beta   90.00
_cell.angle_gamma   90.00
#
_symmetry.space_group_name_H-M   'P 1'
#
loop_
_entity.id
_entity.type
_entity.pdbx_description
1 polymer ?
#
loop_
_entity_poly.entity_id
_entity_poly.type
_entity_poly.pdbx_seq_one_letter_code
_entity_poly.pdbx_strand_id
1 'polypeptide(L)'
;MFFKKEKDNFPAFLLTSLVIILGVHIFALLTSLYYILPWFDIAVHGMGGFWAASFIYYLLFYTYRGSVRMPCFIAFVVIVSGTALVGVLWEFFEFAMDIINIPFLGIGLSGKAVLVDTLLDLLMDIAGGSLAGMLLLWLKKNTL
;
A
#
# COMPACT_ATOMS: atom_id res chain seq x y z
N MET A 1 12.79 -8.37 -30.33
CA MET A 1 12.43 -9.76 -30.00
C MET A 1 11.18 -9.70 -29.12
N PHE A 2 10.20 -10.55 -29.45
CA PHE A 2 8.76 -10.32 -29.33
C PHE A 2 8.21 -10.22 -27.91
N PHE A 3 7.66 -9.05 -27.53
CA PHE A 3 6.62 -9.01 -26.48
C PHE A 3 5.32 -9.48 -27.13
N LYS A 4 4.98 -10.74 -26.87
CA LYS A 4 3.65 -11.27 -27.14
C LYS A 4 2.66 -10.37 -26.41
N LYS A 5 1.76 -9.77 -27.18
CA LYS A 5 0.68 -8.89 -26.76
C LYS A 5 -0.40 -9.70 -26.02
N GLU A 6 -0.02 -10.44 -24.97
CA GLU A 6 -0.98 -10.89 -23.99
C GLU A 6 -1.55 -9.64 -23.31
N LYS A 7 -2.85 -9.63 -23.02
CA LYS A 7 -3.48 -8.52 -22.31
C LYS A 7 -2.77 -8.39 -20.96
N ASP A 8 -1.89 -7.41 -20.86
CA ASP A 8 -1.27 -7.03 -19.61
C ASP A 8 -2.38 -6.49 -18.70
N ASN A 9 -2.91 -7.37 -17.87
CA ASN A 9 -3.99 -7.05 -16.94
C ASN A 9 -3.45 -6.35 -15.68
N PHE A 10 -2.14 -6.06 -15.60
CA PHE A 10 -1.54 -5.47 -14.40
C PHE A 10 -2.08 -4.06 -14.07
N PRO A 11 -2.28 -3.14 -15.03
CA PRO A 11 -2.94 -1.86 -14.74
C PRO A 11 -4.40 -2.04 -14.27
N ALA A 12 -5.13 -3.00 -14.86
CA ALA A 12 -6.49 -3.31 -14.44
C ALA A 12 -6.52 -3.89 -13.02
N PHE A 13 -5.58 -4.78 -12.69
CA PHE A 13 -5.38 -5.30 -11.34
C PHE A 13 -5.14 -4.16 -10.34
N LEU A 14 -4.22 -3.23 -10.63
CA LEU A 14 -3.95 -2.08 -9.76
C LEU A 14 -5.20 -1.23 -9.54
N LEU A 15 -5.94 -0.90 -10.61
CA LEU A 15 -7.14 -0.09 -10.48
C LEU A 15 -8.24 -0.82 -9.69
N THR A 16 -8.51 -2.09 -10.01
CA THR A 16 -9.55 -2.87 -9.32
C THR A 16 -9.22 -3.09 -7.86
N SER A 17 -7.98 -3.45 -7.53
CA SER A 17 -7.55 -3.62 -6.14
C SER A 17 -7.61 -2.31 -5.34
N LEU A 18 -7.24 -1.17 -5.93
CA LEU A 18 -7.40 0.14 -5.28
C LEU A 18 -8.86 0.44 -4.95
N VAL A 19 -9.76 0.25 -5.93
CA VAL A 19 -11.20 0.47 -5.73
C VAL A 19 -11.76 -0.43 -4.62
N ILE A 20 -11.31 -1.68 -4.56
CA ILE A 20 -11.72 -2.61 -3.49
C ILE A 20 -11.20 -2.12 -2.14
N ILE A 21 -9.91 -1.79 -2.01
CA ILE A 21 -9.31 -1.33 -0.75
C ILE A 21 -10.01 -0.06 -0.25
N LEU A 22 -10.18 0.94 -1.11
CA LEU A 22 -10.88 2.18 -0.75
C LEU A 22 -12.36 1.94 -0.43
N GLY A 23 -13.03 1.05 -1.18
CA GLY A 23 -14.42 0.68 -0.90
C GLY A 23 -14.57 -0.02 0.46
N VAL A 24 -13.64 -0.89 0.81
CA VAL A 24 -13.58 -1.57 2.11
C VAL A 24 -13.30 -0.57 3.23
N HIS A 25 -12.36 0.34 3.05
CA HIS A 25 -12.06 1.41 4.00
C HIS A 25 -13.31 2.28 4.24
N ILE A 26 -13.94 2.81 3.18
CA ILE A 26 -15.17 3.62 3.30
C ILE A 26 -16.29 2.83 4.00
N PHE A 27 -16.48 1.56 3.66
CA PHE A 27 -17.46 0.71 4.33
C PHE A 27 -17.17 0.57 5.83
N ALA A 28 -15.91 0.36 6.21
CA ALA A 28 -15.49 0.28 7.59
C ALA A 28 -15.77 1.58 8.35
N LEU A 29 -15.58 2.73 7.71
CA LEU A 29 -15.93 4.04 8.29
C LEU A 29 -17.43 4.17 8.53
N LEU A 30 -18.24 3.91 7.50
CA LEU A 30 -19.69 4.06 7.56
C LEU A 30 -20.35 3.11 8.58
N THR A 31 -19.71 1.97 8.87
CA THR A 31 -20.23 0.96 9.79
C THR A 31 -19.56 0.98 11.17
N SER A 32 -18.64 1.92 11.40
CA SER A 32 -17.80 1.96 12.62
C SER A 32 -17.01 0.67 12.85
N LEU A 33 -16.66 -0.05 11.77
CA LEU A 33 -16.00 -1.35 11.85
C LEU A 33 -14.62 -1.25 12.50
N TYR A 34 -13.90 -0.15 12.31
CA TYR A 34 -12.61 0.08 12.98
C TYR A 34 -12.74 0.16 14.51
N TYR A 35 -13.86 0.66 15.02
CA TYR A 35 -14.12 0.66 16.47
C TYR A 35 -14.50 -0.73 16.99
N ILE A 36 -15.19 -1.52 16.18
CA ILE A 36 -15.69 -2.85 16.57
C ILE A 36 -14.57 -3.91 16.43
N LEU A 37 -13.74 -3.79 15.40
CA LEU A 37 -12.65 -4.70 15.06
C LEU A 37 -11.36 -3.90 14.81
N PRO A 38 -10.62 -3.53 15.87
CA PRO A 38 -9.41 -2.69 15.73
C PRO A 38 -8.32 -3.30 14.83
N TRP A 39 -8.23 -4.64 14.76
CA TRP A 39 -7.29 -5.31 13.86
C TRP A 39 -7.61 -5.11 12.37
N PHE A 40 -8.81 -4.64 12.05
CA PHE A 40 -9.24 -4.42 10.68
C PHE A 40 -8.42 -3.31 10.02
N ASP A 41 -8.00 -2.31 10.79
CA ASP A 41 -7.20 -1.18 10.30
C ASP A 41 -5.80 -1.61 9.89
N ILE A 42 -5.13 -2.31 10.82
CA ILE A 42 -3.87 -3.03 10.61
C ILE A 42 -3.91 -3.89 9.33
N ALA A 43 -5.03 -4.58 9.06
CA ALA A 43 -5.20 -5.39 7.85
C ALA A 43 -5.34 -4.53 6.58
N VAL A 44 -6.05 -3.40 6.65
CA VAL A 44 -6.20 -2.45 5.54
C VAL A 44 -4.86 -1.80 5.20
N HIS A 45 -4.05 -1.41 6.20
CA HIS A 45 -2.67 -0.95 5.99
C HIS A 45 -1.80 -2.02 5.31
N GLY A 46 -1.86 -3.27 5.76
CA GLY A 46 -1.16 -4.36 5.08
C GLY A 46 -1.51 -4.49 3.60
N MET A 47 -2.80 -4.35 3.25
CA MET A 47 -3.27 -4.35 1.86
C MET A 47 -2.86 -3.08 1.09
N GLY A 48 -2.91 -1.92 1.75
CA GLY A 48 -2.46 -0.62 1.23
C GLY A 48 -0.98 -0.63 0.89
N GLY A 49 -0.13 -1.10 1.79
CA GLY A 49 1.29 -1.29 1.58
C GLY A 49 1.61 -2.22 0.41
N PHE A 50 0.91 -3.36 0.31
CA PHE A 50 1.04 -4.28 -0.82
C PHE A 50 0.69 -3.59 -2.16
N TRP A 51 -0.41 -2.83 -2.16
CA TRP A 51 -0.85 -2.09 -3.34
C TRP A 51 0.15 -0.99 -3.73
N ALA A 52 0.63 -0.19 -2.77
CA ALA A 52 1.60 0.88 -2.99
C ALA A 52 2.91 0.33 -3.58
N ALA A 53 3.41 -0.78 -3.06
CA ALA A 53 4.59 -1.45 -3.62
C ALA A 53 4.36 -1.93 -5.06
N SER A 54 3.18 -2.48 -5.33
CA SER A 54 2.78 -2.93 -6.67
C SER A 54 2.70 -1.76 -7.66
N PHE A 55 2.21 -0.60 -7.21
CA PHE A 55 2.17 0.62 -7.99
C PHE A 55 3.57 1.20 -8.25
N ILE A 56 4.46 1.21 -7.25
CA ILE A 56 5.85 1.66 -7.45
C ILE A 56 6.58 0.71 -8.42
N TYR A 57 6.38 -0.60 -8.29
CA TYR A 57 6.89 -1.58 -9.23
C TYR A 57 6.38 -1.30 -10.67
N TYR A 58 5.09 -0.98 -10.83
CA TYR A 58 4.51 -0.57 -12.11
C TYR A 58 5.24 0.64 -12.69
N LEU A 59 5.44 1.70 -11.89
CA LEU A 59 6.16 2.88 -12.34
C LEU A 59 7.59 2.53 -12.81
N LEU A 60 8.33 1.75 -12.03
CA LEU A 60 9.73 1.41 -12.32
C LEU A 60 9.89 0.57 -13.59
N PHE A 61 9.04 -0.44 -13.79
CA PHE A 61 9.31 -1.46 -14.81
C PHE A 61 8.31 -1.49 -15.96
N TYR A 62 7.05 -1.11 -15.72
CA TYR A 62 6.02 -1.08 -16.76
C TYR A 62 5.99 0.26 -17.49
N THR A 63 5.93 1.38 -16.77
CA THR A 63 5.86 2.72 -17.40
C THR A 63 7.10 3.02 -18.23
N TYR A 64 8.28 2.68 -17.71
CA TYR A 64 9.56 2.88 -18.40
C TYR A 64 9.95 1.71 -19.33
N ARG A 65 9.05 0.76 -19.63
CA ARG A 65 9.26 -0.39 -20.53
C ARG A 65 10.60 -1.14 -20.31
N GLY A 66 11.01 -1.31 -19.05
CA GLY A 66 12.27 -1.97 -18.70
C GLY A 66 13.56 -1.23 -19.08
N SER A 67 13.50 0.06 -19.43
CA SER A 67 14.69 0.90 -19.61
C SER A 67 15.46 1.13 -18.30
N VAL A 68 14.77 1.05 -17.18
CA VAL A 68 15.38 1.10 -15.85
C VAL A 68 16.07 -0.24 -15.56
N ARG A 69 17.41 -0.22 -15.51
CA ARG A 69 18.23 -1.35 -15.11
C ARG A 69 18.84 -1.06 -13.73
N MET A 70 18.38 -1.80 -12.73
CA MET A 70 18.97 -1.74 -11.39
C MET A 70 19.07 -3.15 -10.78
N PRO A 71 20.03 -3.40 -9.89
CA PRO A 71 20.11 -4.65 -9.14
C PRO A 71 18.80 -4.93 -8.39
N CYS A 72 18.40 -6.20 -8.28
CA CYS A 72 17.15 -6.58 -7.59
C CYS A 72 17.08 -6.04 -6.16
N PHE A 73 18.20 -6.04 -5.44
CA PHE A 73 18.26 -5.49 -4.09
C PHE A 73 17.96 -3.98 -4.06
N ILE A 74 18.50 -3.20 -5.01
CA ILE A 74 18.22 -1.76 -5.10
C ILE A 74 16.75 -1.54 -5.46
N ALA A 75 16.19 -2.31 -6.40
CA ALA A 75 14.78 -2.23 -6.73
C ALA A 75 13.88 -2.50 -5.52
N PHE A 76 14.22 -3.52 -4.72
CA PHE A 76 13.50 -3.85 -3.51
C PHE A 76 13.53 -2.69 -2.50
N VAL A 77 14.71 -2.12 -2.24
CA VAL A 77 14.85 -0.97 -1.34
C VAL A 77 14.03 0.23 -1.82
N VAL A 78 14.06 0.54 -3.12
CA VAL A 78 13.26 1.63 -3.69
C VAL A 78 11.76 1.37 -3.53
N ILE A 79 11.30 0.15 -3.80
CA ILE A 79 9.90 -0.23 -3.64
C ILE A 79 9.46 -0.08 -2.18
N VAL A 80 10.20 -0.67 -1.23
CA VAL A 80 9.83 -0.65 0.20
C VAL A 80 9.92 0.77 0.78
N SER A 81 10.95 1.55 0.44
CA SER A 81 11.06 2.94 0.90
C SER A 81 9.97 3.85 0.32
N GLY A 82 9.61 3.65 -0.95
CA GLY A 82 8.47 4.36 -1.54
C GLY A 82 7.15 3.96 -0.88
N THR A 83 6.95 2.67 -0.56
CA THR A 83 5.77 2.22 0.19
C THR A 83 5.71 2.85 1.58
N ALA A 84 6.84 2.86 2.30
CA ALA A 84 6.91 3.50 3.61
C ALA A 84 6.56 5.00 3.54
N LEU A 85 7.00 5.69 2.49
CA LEU A 85 6.63 7.09 2.27
C LEU A 85 5.12 7.25 2.03
N VAL A 86 4.49 6.34 1.27
CA VAL A 86 3.03 6.34 1.09
C VAL A 86 2.31 6.13 2.41
N GLY A 87 2.76 5.18 3.24
CA GLY A 87 2.22 4.95 4.58
C GLY A 87 2.33 6.20 5.46
N VAL A 88 3.51 6.83 5.51
CA VAL A 88 3.70 8.10 6.24
C VAL A 88 2.74 9.19 5.76
N LEU A 89 2.54 9.32 4.45
CA LEU A 89 1.59 10.30 3.90
C LEU A 89 0.14 9.96 4.23
N TRP A 90 -0.19 8.68 4.35
CA TRP A 90 -1.51 8.23 4.81
C TRP A 90 -1.74 8.61 6.27
N GLU A 91 -0.81 8.33 7.18
CA GLU A 91 -0.88 8.76 8.58
C GLU A 91 -1.04 10.28 8.74
N PHE A 92 -0.35 11.07 7.90
CA PHE A 92 -0.55 12.52 7.87
C PHE A 92 -1.93 12.93 7.39
N PHE A 93 -2.48 12.21 6.40
CA PHE A 93 -3.86 12.40 5.96
C PHE A 93 -4.82 12.07 7.11
N GLU A 94 -4.59 10.97 7.84
CA GLU A 94 -5.42 10.57 8.98
C GLU A 94 -5.44 11.63 10.07
N PHE A 95 -4.25 12.05 10.49
CA PHE A 95 -4.08 13.13 11.45
C PHE A 95 -4.74 14.44 11.00
N ALA A 96 -4.68 14.78 9.71
CA ALA A 96 -5.33 15.98 9.18
C ALA A 96 -6.87 15.88 9.24
N MET A 97 -7.44 14.69 9.02
CA MET A 97 -8.87 14.43 9.12
C MET A 97 -9.37 14.55 10.57
N ASP A 98 -8.55 14.15 11.54
CA ASP A 98 -8.85 14.30 12.97
C ASP A 98 -8.92 15.76 13.41
N ILE A 99 -7.97 16.59 12.96
CA ILE A 99 -7.93 18.03 13.31
C ILE A 99 -9.23 18.74 12.91
N ILE A 100 -9.79 18.40 11.76
CA ILE A 100 -11.00 19.06 11.23
C ILE A 100 -12.30 18.50 11.84
N ASN A 101 -12.21 17.68 12.89
CA ASN A 101 -13.32 17.02 13.59
C ASN A 101 -14.32 16.35 12.63
N ILE A 102 -13.85 15.91 11.47
CA ILE A 102 -14.65 15.04 10.64
C ILE A 102 -14.58 13.68 11.35
N PRO A 103 -15.69 13.12 11.88
CA PRO A 103 -15.69 11.89 12.68
C PRO A 103 -15.26 10.64 11.89
N PHE A 104 -14.73 10.83 10.69
CA PHE A 104 -14.42 9.77 9.74
C PHE A 104 -13.18 8.99 10.11
N LEU A 105 -12.22 9.47 10.91
CA LEU A 105 -10.95 8.76 11.08
C LEU A 105 -10.33 8.76 12.48
N GLY A 106 -10.85 9.56 13.41
CA GLY A 106 -10.26 9.63 14.74
C GLY A 106 -10.70 8.47 15.57
N ILE A 107 -9.93 7.37 15.55
CA ILE A 107 -9.98 6.45 16.68
C ILE A 107 -9.83 7.35 17.90
N GLY A 108 -10.81 7.36 18.80
CA GLY A 108 -10.83 8.24 19.98
C GLY A 108 -9.68 8.01 20.97
N LEU A 109 -8.63 7.35 20.49
CA LEU A 109 -7.32 7.21 21.08
C LEU A 109 -6.69 8.60 21.23
N SER A 110 -6.00 8.76 22.34
CA SER A 110 -5.20 9.95 22.60
C SER A 110 -3.91 9.53 23.29
N GLY A 111 -2.86 10.33 23.11
CA GLY A 111 -1.55 10.07 23.69
C GLY A 111 -0.93 8.76 23.17
N LYS A 112 -0.60 7.83 24.07
CA LYS A 112 0.18 6.63 23.74
C LYS A 112 -0.53 5.68 22.77
N ALA A 113 -1.86 5.65 22.78
CA ALA A 113 -2.60 4.71 21.96
C ALA A 113 -2.52 5.07 20.47
N VAL A 114 -2.66 6.36 20.11
CA VAL A 114 -2.45 6.86 18.74
C VAL A 114 -1.05 6.56 18.24
N LEU A 115 -0.04 6.76 19.10
CA LEU A 115 1.34 6.45 18.71
C LEU A 115 1.53 4.95 18.41
N VAL A 116 0.94 4.07 19.21
CA VAL A 116 1.06 2.61 18.99
C VAL A 116 0.36 2.20 17.70
N ASP A 117 -0.80 2.79 17.44
CA ASP A 117 -1.61 2.58 16.24
C ASP A 117 -0.83 2.95 14.98
N THR A 118 -0.46 4.23 14.83
CA THR A 118 0.39 4.73 13.74
C THR A 118 1.66 3.89 13.53
N LEU A 119 2.31 3.45 14.61
CA LEU A 119 3.51 2.61 14.48
C LEU A 119 3.21 1.20 13.95
N LEU A 120 2.06 0.62 14.33
CA LEU A 120 1.61 -0.66 13.81
C LEU A 120 1.14 -0.54 12.35
N ASP A 121 0.50 0.56 12.00
CA ASP A 121 0.04 0.84 10.64
C ASP A 121 1.21 1.00 9.68
N LEU A 122 2.19 1.83 10.04
CA LEU A 122 3.44 1.95 9.29
C LEU A 122 4.21 0.62 9.20
N LEU A 123 4.22 -0.17 10.26
CA LEU A 123 4.83 -1.50 10.25
C LEU A 123 4.11 -2.41 9.24
N MET A 124 2.79 -2.37 9.19
CA MET A 124 1.99 -3.18 8.27
C MET A 124 2.11 -2.71 6.83
N ASP A 125 2.19 -1.40 6.58
CA ASP A 125 2.49 -0.86 5.26
C ASP A 125 3.82 -1.40 4.73
N ILE A 126 4.86 -1.37 5.57
CA ILE A 126 6.19 -1.90 5.23
C ILE A 126 6.14 -3.41 5.03
N ALA A 127 5.40 -4.16 5.87
CA ALA A 127 5.27 -5.61 5.75
C ALA A 127 4.57 -6.01 4.44
N GLY A 128 3.43 -5.38 4.13
CA GLY A 128 2.70 -5.58 2.88
C GLY A 128 3.53 -5.17 1.66
N GLY A 129 4.22 -4.04 1.74
CA GLY A 129 5.11 -3.56 0.69
C GLY A 129 6.29 -4.48 0.44
N SER A 130 6.89 -5.01 1.50
CA SER A 130 7.99 -5.98 1.42
C SER A 130 7.52 -7.28 0.76
N LEU A 131 6.35 -7.79 1.13
CA LEU A 131 5.77 -8.99 0.55
C LEU A 131 5.53 -8.82 -0.97
N ALA A 132 4.88 -7.72 -1.37
CA ALA A 132 4.67 -7.38 -2.78
C ALA A 132 5.98 -7.21 -3.54
N GLY A 133 6.93 -6.47 -2.98
CA GLY A 133 8.24 -6.24 -3.58
C GLY A 133 9.01 -7.53 -3.82
N MET A 134 9.05 -8.43 -2.84
CA MET A 134 9.67 -9.75 -2.97
C MET A 134 8.99 -10.58 -4.06
N LEU A 135 7.65 -10.67 -4.03
CA LEU A 135 6.88 -11.45 -4.98
C LEU A 135 7.07 -10.96 -6.42
N LEU A 136 6.91 -9.66 -6.67
CA LEU A 136 6.97 -9.08 -8.01
C LEU A 136 8.38 -9.14 -8.60
N LEU A 137 9.42 -8.87 -7.79
CA LEU A 137 10.80 -9.00 -8.25
C LEU A 137 11.20 -10.46 -8.51
N TRP A 138 10.70 -11.40 -7.70
CA TRP A 138 10.87 -12.83 -7.96
C TRP A 138 10.19 -13.24 -9.27
N LEU A 139 8.94 -12.84 -9.51
CA LEU A 139 8.24 -13.11 -10.77
C LEU A 139 8.99 -12.50 -11.97
N LYS A 140 9.48 -11.27 -11.83
CA LYS A 140 10.26 -10.58 -12.88
C LYS A 140 11.55 -11.34 -13.22
N LYS A 141 12.23 -11.91 -12.23
CA LYS A 141 13.49 -12.64 -12.41
C LYS A 141 13.29 -14.01 -13.08
N ASN A 142 12.16 -14.66 -12.85
CA ASN A 142 11.91 -16.04 -13.34
C ASN A 142 11.08 -16.11 -14.63
N THR A 143 10.48 -14.99 -15.06
CA THR A 143 9.66 -14.92 -16.31
C THR A 143 10.40 -14.26 -17.48
N LEU A 144 11.60 -13.72 -17.24
CA LEU A 144 12.52 -13.14 -18.24
C LEU A 144 13.77 -14.00 -18.37
#